data_AF-A0A5B2ZB83-F1
#
_entry.id   AF-A0A5B2ZB83-F1
#
_cell.length_a   1.000
_cell.length_b   1.000
_cell.length_c   1.000
_cell.angle_alpha   90.00
_cell.angle_beta   90.00
_cell.angle_gamma   90.00
#
_symmetry.space_group_name_H-M   'P 1'
#
loop_
_entity.id
_entity.type
_entity.pdbx_description
1 polymer ?
#
loop_
_entity_poly.entity_id
_entity_poly.type
_entity_poly.pdbx_seq_one_letter_code
_entity_poly.pdbx_strand_id
1 'polypeptide(L)' 'MTDKLFEAALGVSPPWQVTGADFDLAAKTLTIRVDFIAGSRFALAGVEGQHPVHDTVAKRYR' A
#
# COMPACT_ATOMS: atom_id res chain seq x y z
N MET A 1 12.88 9.33 -1.40
CA MET A 1 12.38 10.47 -2.19
C MET A 1 11.51 10.00 -3.36
N THR A 2 11.80 8.84 -3.95
CA THR A 2 11.02 8.19 -5.03
C THR A 2 9.62 7.75 -4.62
N ASP A 3 9.42 7.26 -3.38
CA ASP A 3 8.13 6.70 -2.96
C ASP A 3 7.00 7.76 -2.95
N LYS A 4 7.32 8.98 -2.47
CA LYS A 4 6.37 10.12 -2.46
C LYS A 4 5.97 10.57 -3.87
N LEU A 5 6.88 10.44 -4.84
CA LEU A 5 6.57 10.72 -6.25
C LEU A 5 5.55 9.71 -6.78
N PHE A 6 5.76 8.42 -6.53
CA PHE A 6 4.81 7.39 -6.96
C PHE A 6 3.48 7.48 -6.22
N GLU A 7 3.48 7.83 -4.94
CA GLU A 7 2.24 8.11 -4.20
C GLU A 7 1.44 9.22 -4.87
N ALA A 8 2.08 10.35 -5.17
CA ALA A 8 1.42 11.47 -5.85
C ALA A 8 0.95 11.11 -7.26
N ALA A 9 1.78 10.41 -8.03
CA ALA A 9 1.47 10.03 -9.41
C ALA A 9 0.31 9.02 -9.50
N LEU A 10 0.18 8.13 -8.50
CA LEU A 10 -0.86 7.10 -8.44
C LEU A 10 -2.08 7.51 -7.59
N GLY A 11 -2.07 8.70 -6.99
CA GLY A 11 -3.14 9.14 -6.08
C GLY A 11 -3.24 8.32 -4.79
N VAL A 12 -2.14 7.68 -4.37
CA VAL A 12 -2.08 6.93 -3.10
C VAL A 12 -2.01 7.93 -1.96
N SER A 13 -2.88 7.75 -0.96
CA SER A 13 -2.99 8.64 0.20
C SER A 13 -3.18 7.84 1.48
N PRO A 14 -2.87 8.43 2.65
CA PRO A 14 -3.02 7.73 3.92
C PRO A 14 -4.43 7.15 4.11
N PRO A 15 -4.55 5.94 4.68
CA PRO A 15 -3.48 5.16 5.31
C PRO A 15 -2.63 4.31 4.33
N TRP A 16 -2.92 4.31 3.03
CA TRP A 16 -2.10 3.64 2.02
C TRP A 16 -0.80 4.40 1.78
N GLN A 17 0.26 3.68 1.42
CA GLN A 17 1.58 4.20 1.09
C GLN A 17 2.28 3.31 0.07
N VAL A 18 3.23 3.87 -0.67
CA VAL A 18 4.15 3.08 -1.51
C VAL A 18 5.29 2.58 -0.63
N THR A 19 5.49 1.26 -0.57
CA THR A 19 6.52 0.61 0.26
C THR A 19 7.69 0.06 -0.56
N GLY A 20 7.64 0.23 -1.88
CA GLY A 20 8.79 0.01 -2.74
C GLY A 20 8.44 0.08 -4.21
N ALA A 21 9.48 0.22 -5.02
CA ALA A 21 9.42 0.17 -6.48
C ALA A 21 10.60 -0.65 -6.99
N ASP A 22 10.33 -1.60 -7.87
CA ASP A 22 11.32 -2.48 -8.49
C ASP A 22 11.21 -2.38 -10.01
N PHE A 23 12.30 -2.03 -10.68
CA PHE A 23 12.33 -1.87 -12.13
C PHE A 23 13.20 -2.94 -12.76
N ASP A 24 12.56 -3.83 -13.52
CA ASP A 24 13.22 -4.78 -14.37
C ASP A 24 13.38 -4.18 -15.77
N LEU A 25 14.61 -3.80 -16.11
CA LEU A 25 14.94 -3.22 -17.41
C LEU A 25 14.79 -4.22 -18.56
N ALA A 26 15.14 -5.50 -18.33
CA ALA A 26 15.07 -6.52 -19.37
C ALA A 26 13.60 -6.82 -19.72
N ALA A 27 12.75 -6.92 -18.70
CA ALA A 27 11.31 -7.07 -18.86
C ALA A 27 10.58 -5.73 -19.13
N LYS A 28 11.28 -4.59 -19.07
CA LYS A 28 10.73 -3.23 -19.17
C LYS A 28 9.52 -3.01 -18.24
N THR A 29 9.59 -3.55 -17.03
CA THR A 29 8.46 -3.58 -16.09
C THR A 29 8.83 -2.85 -14.81
N LEU A 30 7.95 -1.97 -14.35
CA LEU A 30 8.04 -1.31 -13.05
C LEU A 30 6.98 -1.91 -12.11
N THR A 31 7.42 -2.62 -11.07
CA THR A 31 6.57 -3.17 -10.02
C THR A 31 6.53 -2.21 -8.84
N ILE A 32 5.36 -1.67 -8.52
CA ILE A 32 5.16 -0.78 -7.36
C ILE A 32 4.40 -1.54 -6.28
N ARG A 33 4.96 -1.57 -5.07
CA ARG A 33 4.33 -2.17 -3.90
C ARG A 33 3.58 -1.10 -3.13
N VAL A 34 2.27 -1.29 -2.97
CA VAL A 34 1.39 -0.42 -2.20
C VAL A 34 0.91 -1.20 -0.98
N ASP A 35 1.01 -0.60 0.20
CA ASP A 35 0.67 -1.24 1.47
C ASP A 35 0.23 -0.20 2.51
N PHE A 36 -0.06 -0.62 3.74
CA PHE A 36 -0.39 0.23 4.88
C PHE A 36 0.36 -0.25 6.14
N ILE A 37 0.40 0.58 7.19
CA ILE A 37 1.09 0.22 8.44
C ILE A 37 0.16 -0.63 9.31
N ALA A 38 0.69 -1.66 9.96
CA ALA A 38 -0.09 -2.42 10.94
C ALA A 38 -0.75 -1.49 11.98
N GLY A 39 -2.05 -1.66 12.20
CA GLY A 39 -2.85 -0.75 13.04
C GLY A 39 -3.52 0.41 12.29
N SER A 40 -3.28 0.57 10.98
CA SER A 40 -4.08 1.46 10.15
C SER A 40 -5.57 1.14 10.24
N ARG A 41 -6.38 2.19 10.09
CA ARG A 41 -7.84 2.12 10.11
C ARG A 41 -8.39 2.63 8.78
N PHE A 42 -9.50 2.04 8.34
CA PHE A 42 -10.11 2.36 7.06
C PHE A 42 -11.59 2.69 7.23
N ALA A 43 -12.08 3.61 6.40
CA ALA A 43 -13.51 3.80 6.22
C ALA A 43 -14.10 2.59 5.47
N LEU A 44 -15.31 2.19 5.86
CA LEU A 44 -16.08 1.19 5.15
C LEU A 44 -17.33 1.87 4.57
N ALA A 45 -17.57 1.66 3.27
CA ALA A 45 -18.72 2.28 2.60
C ALA A 45 -20.03 1.87 3.29
N GLY A 46 -20.86 2.86 3.64
CA GLY A 46 -22.14 2.63 4.32
C GLY A 46 -22.04 2.40 5.83
N VAL A 47 -20.85 2.46 6.43
CA VAL A 47 -20.65 2.34 7.88
C VAL A 47 -19.91 3.57 8.41
N GLU A 48 -20.42 4.15 9.49
CA GLU A 48 -19.80 5.31 10.11
C GLU A 48 -18.52 4.92 10.87
N GLY A 49 -17.47 5.70 10.65
CA GLY A 49 -16.22 5.60 11.41
C GLY A 49 -15.06 4.98 10.63
N GLN A 50 -14.00 4.65 11.39
CA GLN A 50 -12.76 4.07 10.90
C GLN A 50 -12.53 2.74 11.61
N HIS A 51 -12.30 1.66 10.86
CA HIS A 51 -12.25 0.30 11.38
C HIS A 51 -10.82 -0.26 11.28
N PRO A 52 -10.32 -0.96 12.31
CA PRO A 52 -8.96 -1.52 12.30
C PRO A 52 -8.88 -2.73 11.36
N VAL A 53 -7.71 -2.92 10.74
CA VAL A 53 -7.41 -4.17 10.01
C VAL A 53 -6.85 -5.19 10.99
N HIS A 54 -7.46 -6.39 11.03
CA HIS A 54 -7.12 -7.42 12.02
C HIS A 54 -5.98 -8.36 11.61
N ASP A 55 -5.81 -8.68 10.32
CA ASP A 55 -4.74 -9.57 9.85
C ASP A 55 -3.67 -8.78 9.11
N THR A 56 -2.75 -8.19 9.88
CA THR A 56 -1.65 -7.36 9.36
C THR A 56 -0.29 -8.08 9.41
N VAL A 57 -0.29 -9.36 9.79
CA VAL A 57 0.93 -10.17 9.88
C VAL A 57 1.16 -10.85 8.53
N ALA A 58 2.30 -10.58 7.92
CA ALA A 58 2.72 -11.29 6.71
C ALA A 58 2.87 -12.79 7.02
N LYS A 59 2.05 -13.62 6.36
CA LYS A 59 2.08 -15.08 6.50
C LYS A 59 2.62 -15.71 5.22
N ARG A 60 3.54 -16.67 5.37
CA ARG A 60 4.09 -17.46 4.27
C ARG A 60 3.61 -18.90 4.45
N TYR A 61 2.57 -19.25 3.72
CA TYR A 61 2.02 -20.60 3.73
C TYR A 61 2.91 -21.53 2.89
N ARG A 62 3.00 -22.80 3.28
CA ARG A 62 3.73 -23.87 2.59
C ARG A 62 2.76 -24.92 2.11
#